data_AF-X1E2G8-F1
#
_entry.id   AF-X1E2G8-F1
#
_cell.length_a   1.000
_cell.length_b   1.000
_cell.length_c   1.000
_cell.angle_alpha   90.00
_cell.angle_beta   90.00
_cell.angle_gamma   90.00
#
_symmetry.space_group_name_H-M   'P 1'
#
loop_
_entity.id
_entity.type
_entity.pdbx_description
1 polymer ?
#
loop_
_entity_poly.entity_id
_entity_poly.type
_entity_poly.pdbx_seq_one_letter_code
_entity_poly.pdbx_strand_id
1 'polypeptide(L)' 'NTFLSNLGSLRSIVKDSAIDLYAPIPHAPNYTIFREILVVSDHNAYHIGEFAILRQVMSTW' A
#
# COMPACT_ATOMS: atom_id res chain seq x y z
N ASN A 1 2.89 17.73 0.91
CA ASN A 1 2.29 16.70 0.03
C ASN A 1 2.12 15.42 0.85
N THR A 2 0.91 15.16 1.34
CA THR A 2 0.61 14.14 2.37
C THR A 2 0.85 12.70 1.88
N PHE A 3 0.59 12.42 0.60
CA PHE A 3 0.75 11.08 0.01
C PHE A 3 2.19 10.55 0.11
N LEU A 4 3.17 11.36 -0.34
CA LEU A 4 4.58 10.96 -0.31
C LEU A 4 5.10 10.78 1.13
N SER A 5 4.59 11.58 2.07
CA SER A 5 4.90 11.42 3.48
C SER A 5 4.37 10.09 4.01
N ASN A 6 3.12 9.73 3.69
CA ASN A 6 2.54 8.46 4.14
C ASN A 6 3.25 7.25 3.52
N LEU A 7 3.64 7.32 2.24
CA LEU A 7 4.47 6.30 1.60
C LEU A 7 5.81 6.13 2.34
N GLY A 8 6.42 7.24 2.77
CA GLY A 8 7.63 7.23 3.61
C GLY A 8 7.42 6.50 4.94
N SER A 9 6.29 6.73 5.62
CA SER A 9 5.91 6.03 6.84
C SER A 9 5.73 4.52 6.62
N LEU A 10 5.01 4.11 5.56
CA LEU A 10 4.83 2.69 5.23
C LEU A 10 6.17 1.99 4.94
N ARG A 11 7.08 2.66 4.22
CA ARG A 11 8.44 2.15 3.97
C ARG A 11 9.26 2.01 5.25
N SER A 12 9.07 2.93 6.21
CA SER A 12 9.78 2.87 7.49
C SER A 12 9.30 1.67 8.31
N ILE A 13 7.99 1.43 8.34
CA ILE A 13 7.40 0.25 9.00
C ILE A 13 7.97 -1.05 8.41
N VAL A 14 7.99 -1.19 7.09
CA VAL A 14 8.49 -2.41 6.41
C VAL A 14 9.99 -2.66 6.64
N LYS A 15 10.78 -1.60 6.83
CA LYS A 15 12.23 -1.68 6.99
C LYS A 15 12.70 -1.81 8.44
N ASP A 16 11.81 -1.60 9.40
CA ASP A 16 12.14 -1.69 10.82
C ASP A 16 12.25 -3.16 11.23
N SER A 17 13.48 -3.61 11.52
CA SER A 17 13.75 -4.98 11.95
C SER A 17 13.18 -5.33 13.33
N ALA A 18 12.75 -4.33 14.12
CA ALA A 18 12.09 -4.56 15.40
C ALA A 18 10.61 -4.95 15.24
N ILE A 19 10.03 -4.77 14.05
CA ILE A 19 8.64 -5.08 13.75
C ILE A 19 8.55 -6.49 13.13
N ASP A 20 7.89 -7.41 13.83
CA ASP A 20 7.48 -8.69 13.23
C ASP A 20 6.30 -8.44 12.28
N LEU A 21 6.58 -8.43 10.98
CA LEU A 21 5.58 -8.19 9.94
C LEU A 21 4.49 -9.28 9.88
N TYR A 22 4.75 -10.47 10.43
CA TYR A 22 3.86 -11.62 10.37
C TYR A 22 3.09 -11.84 11.67
N ALA A 23 3.41 -11.12 12.74
CA ALA A 23 2.65 -11.17 13.98
C ALA A 23 1.22 -10.64 13.78
N PRO A 24 0.21 -11.24 14.44
CA PRO A 24 -1.13 -10.67 14.52
C PRO A 24 -1.12 -9.27 15.11
N ILE A 25 -1.93 -8.37 14.54
CA ILE A 25 -2.12 -7.03 15.10
C ILE A 25 -2.98 -7.13 16.37
N PRO A 26 -2.62 -6.51 17.52
CA PRO A 26 -3.30 -6.73 18.79
C PRO A 26 -4.82 -6.49 18.81
N HIS A 27 -5.30 -5.51 18.05
CA HIS A 27 -6.73 -5.21 17.93
C HIS A 27 -7.41 -5.89 16.73
N ALA A 28 -6.64 -6.59 15.90
CA ALA A 28 -7.14 -7.25 14.69
C ALA A 28 -6.40 -8.58 14.47
N PRO A 29 -6.78 -9.64 15.22
CA PRO A 29 -6.01 -10.89 15.31
C PRO A 29 -5.89 -11.68 14.00
N ASN A 30 -6.73 -11.37 13.02
CA ASN A 30 -6.72 -12.01 11.70
C ASN A 30 -5.87 -11.24 10.67
N TYR A 31 -5.24 -10.13 11.05
CA TYR A 31 -4.44 -9.31 10.16
C TYR A 31 -2.99 -9.23 10.65
N THR A 32 -2.09 -9.08 9.69
CA THR A 32 -0.65 -8.88 9.92
C THR A 32 -0.22 -7.60 9.20
N ILE A 33 0.85 -6.97 9.65
CA ILE A 33 1.38 -5.77 8.97
C ILE A 33 1.77 -6.11 7.53
N PHE A 34 2.32 -7.30 7.29
CA PHE A 34 2.61 -7.80 5.95
C PHE A 34 1.38 -7.78 5.04
N ARG A 35 0.24 -8.33 5.51
CA ARG A 35 -1.02 -8.32 4.77
C ARG A 35 -1.47 -6.89 4.43
N GLU A 36 -1.45 -5.99 5.42
CA GLU A 36 -1.94 -4.63 5.23
C GLU A 36 -1.08 -3.83 4.22
N ILE A 37 0.24 -4.07 4.19
CA ILE A 37 1.13 -3.47 3.20
C ILE A 37 0.81 -3.97 1.78
N LEU A 38 0.48 -5.26 1.62
CA LEU A 38 0.02 -5.79 0.33
C LEU A 38 -1.31 -5.17 -0.08
N VAL A 39 -2.28 -5.06 0.84
CA VAL A 39 -3.59 -4.43 0.56
C VAL A 39 -3.42 -3.00 0.03
N VAL A 40 -2.58 -2.18 0.67
CA VAL A 40 -2.32 -0.80 0.20
C VAL A 40 -1.62 -0.80 -1.17
N SER A 41 -0.69 -1.73 -1.39
CA SER A 41 0.03 -1.86 -2.66
C SER A 41 -0.90 -2.23 -3.81
N ASP A 42 -1.76 -3.23 -3.59
CA ASP A 42 -2.74 -3.71 -4.57
C ASP A 42 -3.79 -2.64 -4.87
N HIS A 43 -4.28 -1.92 -3.85
CA HIS A 43 -5.22 -0.83 -4.03
C HIS A 43 -4.64 0.32 -4.88
N ASN A 44 -3.37 0.66 -4.67
CA ASN A 44 -2.68 1.64 -5.51
C ASN A 44 -2.51 1.13 -6.95
N ALA A 45 -2.14 -0.13 -7.14
CA ALA A 45 -2.01 -0.72 -8.48
C ALA A 45 -3.35 -0.75 -9.22
N TYR A 46 -4.43 -1.08 -8.52
CA TYR A 46 -5.79 -1.06 -9.06
C TYR A 46 -6.16 0.31 -9.62
N HIS A 47 -6.01 1.38 -8.84
CA HIS A 47 -6.34 2.73 -9.29
C HIS A 47 -5.38 3.26 -10.37
N ILE A 48 -4.10 2.88 -10.33
CA ILE A 48 -3.16 3.20 -11.41
C ILE A 48 -3.62 2.54 -12.72
N GLY A 49 -4.12 1.30 -12.66
CA GLY A 49 -4.71 0.59 -13.79
C GLY A 49 -5.94 1.30 -14.36
N GLU A 50 -6.88 1.70 -13.50
CA GLU A 50 -8.06 2.49 -13.92
C GLU A 50 -7.64 3.79 -14.60
N PHE A 51 -6.67 4.52 -14.04
CA PHE A 51 -6.15 5.75 -14.61
C PHE A 51 -5.46 5.53 -15.97
N ALA A 52 -4.68 4.45 -16.10
CA ALA A 52 -4.07 4.06 -17.37
C ALA A 52 -5.13 3.77 -18.45
N ILE A 53 -6.17 3.00 -18.12
CA ILE A 53 -7.28 2.71 -19.04
C ILE A 53 -7.98 4.01 -19.45
N LEU A 54 -8.22 4.93 -18.51
CA LEU A 54 -8.82 6.22 -18.81
C LEU A 54 -7.96 7.02 -19.81
N ARG A 55 -6.64 7.09 -19.61
CA ARG A 55 -5.72 7.75 -20.56
C ARG A 55 -5.78 7.12 -21.95
N GLN A 56 -5.88 5.78 -22.02
CA GLN A 56 -6.03 5.06 -23.28
C GLN A 56 -7.30 5.43 -24.02
N VAL A 57 -8.45 5.42 -23.33
CA VAL A 57 -9.75 5.71 -23.94
C VAL A 57 -9.84 7.18 -24.36
N MET A 58 -9.25 8.08 -23.59
CA MET A 58 -9.23 9.52 -23.89
C MET A 58 -8.17 9.91 -24.93
N SER A 59 -7.33 8.99 -25.39
CA SER A 59 -6.19 9.28 -26.26
C SER A 59 -5.25 10.34 -25.67
N THR A 60 -4.98 10.28 -24.36
CA THR A 60 -4.14 11.24 -23.62
C THR A 60 -2.82 10.62 -23.13
N TRP A 61 -2.33 9.58 -23.80
CA TRP A 61 -1.02 8.98 -23.52
C TRP A 61 0.15 9.92 -23.81
#